data_AF-A0A848ENE6-F1
#
_entry.id   AF-A0A848ENE6-F1
#
_cell.length_a   1.000
_cell.length_b   1.000
_cell.length_c   1.000
_cell.angle_alpha   90.00
_cell.angle_beta   90.00
_cell.angle_gamma   90.00
#
_symmetry.space_group_name_H-M   'P 1'
#
loop_
_entity.id
_entity.type
_entity.pdbx_description
1 polymer ?
#
loop_
_entity_poly.entity_id
_entity_poly.type
_entity_poly.pdbx_seq_one_letter_code
_entity_poly.pdbx_strand_id
1 'polypeptide(L)'
;MPTDNLEIFKKVVFHLPSFKRTLGLSVILGALYSILTFLFINELLIDAVSIGSIPMFAFIFYLIPGFSASELYSLLLKDYPRKWGYFLSMVNQLIIFLFTVIVALSDSFSTSWQIIWFGLITLYVNNFFVLTLSVGPQYIRRISMLSLVQPVMILVGFHLVLGQFLQISWIAYAINFLVILGAGLVLLLSVYFTEYLVGSNVSDISILNLAAGLLQNEQESLDLGRSVRPDVQTLEIKNRSGVKKFALPWLHPGPLEGFGGGKITSSIIDSLNSEDSEGFFLHVPSNHKMDPSDPEDSEKVVEALRTPEKSSKASELVSEDYGDIKFHGRRIGDQMIVYMDHQRFDDYDESIFQERIDKDSTVLTDLHNQSKGSRLGVMRYGTEEAEEARRKLDRFLEKLEDAPLYDYSAGFSVGFFDKPVAALAEDVNGQKTLLFGLEGNDASQELEELRQDFSESFDKTLLFTTDTHSSIHDLASDRQVEKSQVRKTVKNALADVSPASIGFCSRRADKMKFLKEDYFGLIYTINILVRLIPVSLVVIYIALIMWLI
;
A
#
# COMPACT_ATOMS: atom_id res chain seq x y z
N MET A 1 -7.64 3.74 20.73
CA MET A 1 -7.03 2.69 19.90
C MET A 1 -7.14 3.13 18.46
N PRO A 2 -6.04 3.44 17.76
CA PRO A 2 -6.09 3.55 16.31
C PRO A 2 -6.20 2.11 15.79
N THR A 3 -7.44 1.67 15.56
CA THR A 3 -7.70 0.55 14.66
C THR A 3 -7.03 0.86 13.33
N ASP A 4 -6.22 -0.07 12.84
CA ASP A 4 -5.57 -0.06 11.54
C ASP A 4 -6.29 0.80 10.50
N ASN A 5 -5.68 1.93 10.14
CA ASN A 5 -6.16 2.80 9.06
C ASN A 5 -6.16 2.07 7.71
N LEU A 6 -5.51 0.90 7.65
CA LEU A 6 -5.54 -0.04 6.56
C LEU A 6 -6.97 -0.42 6.14
N GLU A 7 -7.92 -0.56 7.06
CA GLU A 7 -9.35 -0.81 6.76
C GLU A 7 -9.98 0.26 5.85
N ILE A 8 -9.54 1.51 6.00
CA ILE A 8 -10.00 2.63 5.18
C ILE A 8 -9.39 2.52 3.78
N PHE A 9 -8.10 2.20 3.69
CA PHE A 9 -7.39 2.06 2.42
C PHE A 9 -7.81 0.81 1.62
N LYS A 10 -8.08 -0.32 2.30
CA LYS A 10 -8.64 -1.55 1.68
C LYS A 10 -9.91 -1.29 0.87
N LYS A 11 -10.70 -0.28 1.25
CA LYS A 11 -11.93 0.11 0.54
C LYS A 11 -11.69 0.96 -0.71
N VAL A 12 -10.47 1.49 -0.89
CA VAL A 12 -10.11 2.41 -1.98
C VAL A 12 -9.30 1.72 -3.09
N VAL A 13 -8.64 0.60 -2.81
CA VAL A 13 -7.80 -0.09 -3.81
C VAL A 13 -8.62 -1.08 -4.64
N PHE A 14 -8.80 -0.79 -5.93
CA PHE A 14 -9.49 -1.66 -6.88
C PHE A 14 -8.65 -1.92 -8.13
N HIS A 15 -8.69 -3.16 -8.62
CA HIS A 15 -8.08 -3.51 -9.89
C HIS A 15 -8.98 -3.10 -11.05
N LEU A 16 -8.45 -2.27 -11.95
CA LEU A 16 -9.17 -1.89 -13.15
C LEU A 16 -9.20 -3.03 -14.18
N PRO A 17 -10.34 -3.22 -14.89
CA PRO A 17 -10.39 -4.14 -16.02
C PRO A 17 -9.35 -3.80 -17.09
N SER A 18 -8.95 -4.81 -17.87
CA SER A 18 -8.03 -4.59 -18.99
C SER A 18 -8.62 -3.61 -20.00
N PHE A 19 -7.75 -2.84 -20.67
CA PHE A 19 -8.16 -1.82 -21.64
C PHE A 19 -9.15 -2.34 -22.69
N LYS A 20 -8.92 -3.55 -23.21
CA LYS A 20 -9.82 -4.19 -24.19
C LYS A 20 -11.21 -4.45 -23.62
N ARG A 21 -11.31 -4.88 -22.35
CA ARG A 21 -12.59 -5.10 -21.68
C ARG A 21 -13.31 -3.78 -21.44
N THR A 22 -12.62 -2.77 -20.95
CA THR A 22 -13.18 -1.42 -20.71
C THR A 22 -13.68 -0.78 -22.01
N LEU A 23 -12.90 -0.87 -23.09
CA LEU A 23 -13.29 -0.36 -24.40
C LEU A 23 -14.52 -1.09 -24.95
N GLY A 24 -14.51 -2.43 -24.90
CA GLY A 24 -15.65 -3.25 -25.33
C GLY A 24 -16.93 -2.94 -24.55
N LEU A 25 -16.84 -2.84 -23.23
CA LEU A 25 -17.97 -2.46 -22.36
C LEU A 25 -18.47 -1.05 -22.67
N SER A 26 -17.58 -0.08 -22.89
CA SER A 26 -17.97 1.29 -23.24
C SER A 26 -18.77 1.37 -24.54
N VAL A 27 -18.42 0.55 -25.54
CA VAL A 27 -19.17 0.49 -26.80
C VAL A 27 -20.53 -0.16 -26.61
N ILE A 28 -20.60 -1.28 -25.89
CA ILE A 28 -21.84 -1.99 -25.60
C ILE A 28 -22.81 -1.13 -24.78
N LEU A 29 -22.31 -0.49 -23.72
CA LEU A 29 -23.10 0.40 -22.86
C LEU A 29 -23.53 1.65 -23.63
N GLY A 30 -22.65 2.27 -24.41
CA GLY A 30 -23.02 3.40 -25.26
C GLY A 30 -24.14 3.06 -26.25
N ALA A 31 -24.11 1.87 -26.87
CA ALA A 31 -25.20 1.40 -27.73
C ALA A 31 -26.50 1.17 -26.94
N LEU A 32 -26.43 0.47 -25.80
CA LEU A 32 -27.60 0.21 -24.95
C LEU A 32 -28.24 1.50 -24.45
N TYR A 33 -27.45 2.41 -23.88
CA TYR A 33 -27.92 3.70 -23.40
C TYR A 33 -28.48 4.57 -24.52
N SER A 34 -27.95 4.48 -25.74
CA SER A 34 -28.52 5.19 -26.89
C SER A 34 -29.91 4.68 -27.30
N ILE A 35 -30.15 3.37 -27.23
CA ILE A 35 -31.47 2.77 -27.49
C ILE A 35 -32.47 3.26 -26.44
N LEU A 36 -32.09 3.20 -25.15
CA LEU A 36 -32.97 3.65 -24.07
C LEU A 36 -33.23 5.16 -24.13
N THR A 37 -32.20 5.96 -24.42
CA THR A 37 -32.34 7.41 -24.63
C THR A 37 -33.27 7.73 -25.79
N PHE A 38 -33.17 6.97 -26.89
CA PHE A 38 -34.10 7.10 -28.01
C PHE A 38 -35.54 6.83 -27.58
N LEU A 39 -35.79 5.75 -26.83
CA LEU A 39 -37.13 5.43 -26.34
C LEU A 39 -37.70 6.55 -25.46
N PHE A 40 -36.92 7.08 -24.53
CA PHE A 40 -37.35 8.18 -23.67
C PHE A 40 -37.64 9.47 -24.45
N ILE A 41 -36.77 9.85 -25.39
CA ILE A 41 -36.98 11.05 -26.22
C ILE A 41 -38.20 10.87 -27.11
N ASN A 42 -38.41 9.68 -27.68
CA ASN A 42 -39.53 9.41 -28.57
C ASN A 42 -40.88 9.45 -27.83
N GLU A 43 -40.90 8.97 -26.59
CA GLU A 43 -42.05 9.08 -25.69
C GLU A 43 -42.33 10.55 -25.31
N LEU A 44 -41.28 11.32 -24.98
CA LEU A 44 -41.40 12.72 -24.55
C LEU A 44 -41.79 13.68 -25.69
N LEU A 45 -41.26 13.48 -26.89
CA LEU A 45 -41.43 14.39 -28.04
C LEU A 45 -42.45 13.90 -29.07
N ILE A 46 -43.17 12.80 -28.81
CA ILE A 46 -44.20 12.18 -29.67
C ILE A 46 -43.69 11.94 -31.10
N ASP A 47 -42.95 10.85 -31.31
CA ASP A 47 -42.52 10.36 -32.64
C ASP A 47 -41.70 11.35 -33.49
N ALA A 48 -41.11 12.36 -32.86
CA ALA A 48 -40.31 13.37 -33.55
C ALA A 48 -38.95 12.86 -34.06
N VAL A 49 -38.50 11.68 -33.62
CA VAL A 49 -37.14 11.17 -33.87
C VAL A 49 -37.18 9.82 -34.58
N SER A 50 -36.45 9.69 -35.69
CA SER A 50 -36.37 8.42 -36.42
C SER A 50 -35.47 7.39 -35.71
N ILE A 51 -35.77 6.09 -35.85
CA ILE A 51 -34.94 4.97 -35.33
C ILE A 51 -33.48 5.06 -35.82
N GLY A 52 -33.25 5.62 -37.00
CA GLY A 52 -31.91 5.89 -37.54
C GLY A 52 -31.05 6.85 -36.70
N SER A 53 -31.65 7.51 -35.70
CA SER A 53 -30.97 8.42 -34.77
C SER A 53 -30.26 7.69 -33.61
N ILE A 54 -30.53 6.40 -33.39
CA ILE A 54 -29.91 5.61 -32.31
C ILE A 54 -28.37 5.61 -32.43
N PRO A 55 -27.75 5.30 -33.59
CA PRO A 55 -26.30 5.39 -33.73
C PRO A 55 -25.77 6.81 -33.48
N MET A 56 -26.51 7.83 -33.93
CA MET A 56 -26.14 9.23 -33.71
C MET A 56 -26.09 9.55 -32.22
N PHE A 57 -27.09 9.13 -31.42
CA PHE A 57 -27.08 9.32 -29.97
C PHE A 57 -25.91 8.59 -29.30
N ALA A 58 -25.62 7.35 -29.72
CA ALA A 58 -24.47 6.60 -29.21
C ALA A 58 -23.15 7.37 -29.42
N PHE A 59 -22.92 7.88 -30.63
CA PHE A 59 -21.70 8.60 -30.94
C PHE A 59 -21.65 9.99 -30.28
N ILE A 60 -22.70 10.80 -30.40
CA ILE A 60 -22.69 12.20 -29.98
C ILE A 60 -22.72 12.36 -28.46
N PHE A 61 -23.45 11.51 -27.73
CA PHE A 61 -23.64 11.70 -26.28
C PHE A 61 -22.75 10.78 -25.43
N TYR A 62 -22.40 9.58 -25.91
CA TYR A 62 -21.73 8.57 -25.09
C TYR A 62 -20.29 8.27 -25.52
N LEU A 63 -20.05 8.00 -26.81
CA LEU A 63 -18.76 7.50 -27.28
C LEU A 63 -17.77 8.62 -27.60
N ILE A 64 -18.11 9.58 -28.47
CA ILE A 64 -17.17 10.61 -28.92
C ILE A 64 -16.75 11.52 -27.75
N PRO A 65 -17.66 12.11 -26.95
CA PRO A 65 -17.25 12.96 -25.82
C PRO A 65 -16.35 12.22 -24.82
N GLY A 66 -16.71 10.97 -24.51
CA GLY A 66 -15.97 10.15 -23.55
C GLY A 66 -14.58 9.74 -24.04
N PHE A 67 -14.48 9.24 -25.27
CA PHE A 67 -13.20 8.81 -25.85
C PHE A 67 -12.30 9.99 -26.16
N SER A 68 -12.82 11.09 -26.70
CA SER A 68 -12.03 12.30 -26.94
C SER A 68 -11.46 12.87 -25.64
N ALA A 69 -12.26 12.92 -24.57
CA ALA A 69 -11.77 13.33 -23.26
C ALA A 69 -10.69 12.38 -22.74
N SER A 70 -10.91 11.06 -22.84
CA SER A 70 -9.95 10.03 -22.42
C SER A 70 -8.59 10.17 -23.10
N GLU A 71 -8.58 10.37 -24.42
CA GLU A 71 -7.36 10.60 -25.20
C GLU A 71 -6.66 11.88 -24.76
N LEU A 72 -7.40 12.99 -24.66
CA LEU A 72 -6.85 14.27 -24.24
C LEU A 72 -6.26 14.22 -22.82
N TYR A 73 -6.87 13.47 -21.90
CA TYR A 73 -6.32 13.26 -20.56
C TYR A 73 -4.94 12.59 -20.67
N SER A 74 -4.85 11.46 -21.38
CA SER A 74 -3.59 10.72 -21.51
C SER A 74 -2.49 11.45 -22.30
N LEU A 75 -2.87 12.37 -23.20
CA LEU A 75 -1.92 13.15 -23.99
C LEU A 75 -1.39 14.37 -23.22
N LEU A 76 -2.21 14.99 -22.39
CA LEU A 76 -1.89 16.28 -21.74
C LEU A 76 -1.52 16.14 -20.26
N LEU A 77 -1.84 15.00 -19.65
CA LEU A 77 -1.41 14.58 -18.31
C LEU A 77 -0.50 13.35 -18.48
N LYS A 78 0.82 13.58 -18.45
CA LYS A 78 1.84 12.55 -18.74
C LYS A 78 1.71 11.33 -17.84
N ASP A 79 1.33 11.56 -16.59
CA ASP A 79 1.30 10.55 -15.54
C ASP A 79 -0.08 9.85 -15.48
N TYR A 80 -1.03 10.21 -16.37
CA TYR A 80 -2.37 9.63 -16.39
C TYR A 80 -2.48 8.49 -17.41
N PRO A 81 -2.60 7.22 -16.98
CA PRO A 81 -2.65 6.09 -17.90
C PRO A 81 -3.88 6.16 -18.80
N ARG A 82 -3.69 5.93 -20.10
CA ARG A 82 -4.79 5.88 -21.09
C ARG A 82 -5.93 4.95 -20.68
N LYS A 83 -5.61 3.79 -20.07
CA LYS A 83 -6.61 2.84 -19.57
C LYS A 83 -7.56 3.45 -18.52
N TRP A 84 -7.07 4.37 -17.68
CA TRP A 84 -7.87 5.03 -16.65
C TRP A 84 -8.83 6.04 -17.26
N GLY A 85 -8.39 6.78 -18.29
CA GLY A 85 -9.26 7.69 -19.05
C GLY A 85 -10.49 6.98 -19.61
N TYR A 86 -10.28 5.84 -20.27
CA TYR A 86 -11.38 5.05 -20.82
C TYR A 86 -12.29 4.46 -19.75
N PHE A 87 -11.76 4.07 -18.60
CA PHE A 87 -12.58 3.61 -17.49
C PHE A 87 -13.43 4.74 -16.90
N LEU A 88 -12.83 5.92 -16.69
CA LEU A 88 -13.55 7.12 -16.26
C LEU A 88 -14.66 7.49 -17.26
N SER A 89 -14.36 7.44 -18.57
CA SER A 89 -15.36 7.65 -19.62
C SER A 89 -16.51 6.64 -19.53
N MET A 90 -16.22 5.36 -19.30
CA MET A 90 -17.24 4.33 -19.13
C MET A 90 -18.16 4.62 -17.93
N VAL A 91 -17.59 5.02 -16.79
CA VAL A 91 -18.36 5.43 -15.60
C VAL A 91 -19.20 6.67 -15.90
N ASN A 92 -18.64 7.65 -16.61
CA ASN A 92 -19.34 8.86 -17.01
C ASN A 92 -20.52 8.58 -17.96
N GLN A 93 -20.46 7.53 -18.79
CA GLN A 93 -21.61 7.12 -19.61
C GLN A 93 -22.80 6.70 -18.73
N LEU A 94 -22.55 5.98 -17.64
CA LEU A 94 -23.59 5.62 -16.67
C LEU A 94 -24.17 6.87 -16.01
N ILE A 95 -23.32 7.83 -15.59
CA ILE A 95 -23.78 9.11 -15.02
C ILE A 95 -24.71 9.83 -16.01
N ILE A 96 -24.28 10.01 -17.26
CA ILE A 96 -25.08 10.64 -18.31
C ILE A 96 -26.42 9.93 -18.47
N PHE A 97 -26.40 8.60 -18.56
CA PHE A 97 -27.61 7.80 -18.71
C PHE A 97 -28.58 7.96 -17.54
N LEU A 98 -28.09 7.94 -16.29
CA LEU A 98 -28.93 8.17 -15.11
C LEU A 98 -29.59 9.55 -15.15
N PHE A 99 -28.85 10.59 -15.53
CA PHE A 99 -29.44 11.92 -15.70
C PHE A 99 -30.45 11.98 -16.85
N THR A 100 -30.22 11.27 -17.96
CA THR A 100 -31.23 11.13 -19.04
C THR A 100 -32.52 10.50 -18.53
N VAL A 101 -32.44 9.47 -17.68
CA VAL A 101 -33.62 8.85 -17.05
C VAL A 101 -34.34 9.85 -16.15
N ILE A 102 -33.62 10.62 -15.32
CA ILE A 102 -34.23 11.62 -14.44
C ILE A 102 -34.90 12.74 -15.25
N VAL A 103 -34.32 13.15 -16.37
CA VAL A 103 -34.94 14.10 -17.31
C VAL A 103 -36.24 13.52 -17.87
N ALA A 104 -36.25 12.25 -18.27
CA ALA A 104 -37.45 11.60 -18.81
C ALA A 104 -38.61 11.54 -17.80
N LEU A 105 -38.29 11.52 -16.49
CA LEU A 105 -39.27 11.53 -15.41
C LEU A 105 -39.72 12.93 -14.98
N SER A 106 -39.20 14.00 -15.60
CA SER A 106 -39.51 15.37 -15.20
C SER A 106 -40.78 15.91 -15.87
N ASP A 107 -41.60 16.61 -15.09
CA ASP A 107 -42.92 17.10 -15.54
C ASP A 107 -42.87 18.45 -16.27
N SER A 108 -41.71 19.11 -16.32
CA SER A 108 -41.58 20.45 -16.92
C SER A 108 -40.24 20.66 -17.60
N PHE A 109 -40.25 21.44 -18.69
CA PHE A 109 -39.04 21.82 -19.41
C PHE A 109 -38.01 22.53 -18.51
N SER A 110 -38.45 23.39 -17.60
CA SER A 110 -37.55 24.09 -16.68
C SER A 110 -36.79 23.10 -15.80
N THR A 111 -37.52 22.12 -15.24
CA THR A 111 -36.94 21.06 -14.42
C THR A 111 -36.01 20.18 -15.25
N SER A 112 -36.43 19.74 -16.44
CA SER A 112 -35.57 18.98 -17.36
C SER A 112 -34.26 19.73 -17.66
N TRP A 113 -34.36 21.03 -17.93
CA TRP A 113 -33.23 21.88 -18.27
C TRP A 113 -32.24 21.98 -17.10
N GLN A 114 -32.74 22.19 -15.89
CA GLN A 114 -31.91 22.22 -14.67
C GLN A 114 -31.25 20.86 -14.40
N ILE A 115 -31.96 19.75 -14.58
CA ILE A 115 -31.42 18.39 -14.43
C ILE A 115 -30.28 18.13 -15.42
N ILE A 116 -30.42 18.56 -16.68
CA ILE A 116 -29.34 18.44 -17.69
C ILE A 116 -28.09 19.17 -17.20
N TRP A 117 -28.22 20.40 -16.72
CA TRP A 117 -27.08 21.16 -16.19
C TRP A 117 -26.48 20.52 -14.96
N PHE A 118 -27.30 20.00 -14.05
CA PHE A 118 -26.83 19.28 -12.88
C PHE A 118 -26.06 18.00 -13.26
N GLY A 119 -26.47 17.30 -14.31
CA GLY A 119 -25.72 16.17 -14.89
C GLY A 119 -24.37 16.60 -15.46
N LEU A 120 -24.31 17.72 -16.20
CA LEU A 120 -23.07 18.27 -16.74
C LEU A 120 -22.11 18.75 -15.62
N ILE A 121 -22.64 19.37 -14.57
CA ILE A 121 -21.86 19.76 -13.37
C ILE A 121 -21.32 18.49 -12.70
N THR A 122 -22.15 17.46 -12.54
CA THR A 122 -21.74 16.19 -11.94
C THR A 122 -20.60 15.54 -12.72
N LEU A 123 -20.67 15.53 -14.06
CA LEU A 123 -19.58 15.05 -14.90
C LEU A 123 -18.29 15.87 -14.73
N TYR A 124 -18.41 17.20 -14.69
CA TYR A 124 -17.28 18.07 -14.47
C TYR A 124 -16.63 17.81 -13.11
N VAL A 125 -17.43 17.73 -12.04
CA VAL A 125 -16.98 17.44 -10.67
C VAL A 125 -16.29 16.07 -10.62
N ASN A 126 -16.91 15.04 -11.21
CA ASN A 126 -16.34 13.69 -11.25
C ASN A 126 -15.00 13.65 -11.97
N ASN A 127 -14.91 14.27 -13.16
CA ASN A 127 -13.66 14.37 -13.91
C ASN A 127 -12.59 15.13 -13.12
N PHE A 128 -12.92 16.29 -12.56
CA PHE A 128 -12.00 17.10 -11.78
C PHE A 128 -11.44 16.31 -10.60
N PHE A 129 -12.32 15.64 -9.85
CA PHE A 129 -11.94 14.89 -8.67
C PHE A 129 -11.07 13.67 -8.99
N VAL A 130 -11.51 12.83 -9.94
CA VAL A 130 -10.75 11.64 -10.34
C VAL A 130 -9.38 12.02 -10.89
N LEU A 131 -9.29 13.03 -11.76
CA LEU A 131 -8.01 13.48 -12.30
C LEU A 131 -7.11 14.09 -11.21
N THR A 132 -7.66 14.91 -10.30
CA THR A 132 -6.88 15.52 -9.22
C THR A 132 -6.31 14.48 -8.26
N LEU A 133 -7.10 13.47 -7.89
CA LEU A 133 -6.60 12.36 -7.09
C LEU A 133 -5.57 11.51 -7.83
N SER A 134 -5.73 11.34 -9.14
CA SER A 134 -4.92 10.42 -9.93
C SER A 134 -3.54 10.96 -10.28
N VAL A 135 -3.39 12.27 -10.52
CA VAL A 135 -2.10 12.87 -10.94
C VAL A 135 -1.63 14.03 -10.06
N GLY A 136 -2.36 14.35 -9.00
CA GLY A 136 -1.97 15.36 -8.03
C GLY A 136 -2.29 16.83 -8.44
N PRO A 137 -1.98 17.78 -7.55
CA PRO A 137 -2.30 19.19 -7.67
C PRO A 137 -1.37 19.94 -8.63
N GLN A 138 -0.19 19.42 -9.02
CA GLN A 138 0.69 20.12 -9.98
C GLN A 138 0.00 20.40 -11.32
N TYR A 139 -0.98 19.58 -11.69
CA TYR A 139 -1.75 19.74 -12.93
C TYR A 139 -3.10 20.46 -12.73
N ILE A 140 -3.40 21.02 -11.56
CA ILE A 140 -4.75 21.50 -11.21
C ILE A 140 -5.36 22.47 -12.23
N ARG A 141 -4.54 23.37 -12.80
CA ARG A 141 -4.98 24.29 -13.86
C ARG A 141 -5.38 23.56 -15.15
N ARG A 142 -4.58 22.56 -15.54
CA ARG A 142 -4.88 21.72 -16.72
C ARG A 142 -6.09 20.83 -16.46
N ILE A 143 -6.16 20.22 -15.28
CA ILE A 143 -7.30 19.39 -14.85
C ILE A 143 -8.58 20.18 -14.92
N SER A 144 -8.61 21.41 -14.38
CA SER A 144 -9.77 22.30 -14.45
C SER A 144 -10.30 22.48 -15.86
N MET A 145 -9.42 22.62 -16.85
CA MET A 145 -9.79 22.78 -18.25
C MET A 145 -10.17 21.44 -18.90
N LEU A 146 -9.40 20.39 -18.64
CA LEU A 146 -9.63 19.05 -19.19
C LEU A 146 -10.97 18.48 -18.73
N SER A 147 -11.34 18.68 -17.47
CA SER A 147 -12.61 18.22 -16.91
C SER A 147 -13.85 18.79 -17.62
N LEU A 148 -13.70 19.91 -18.35
CA LEU A 148 -14.76 20.52 -19.14
C LEU A 148 -14.93 19.88 -20.52
N VAL A 149 -13.94 19.16 -21.05
CA VAL A 149 -13.95 18.64 -22.43
C VAL A 149 -15.21 17.79 -22.67
N GLN A 150 -15.44 16.77 -21.84
CA GLN A 150 -16.59 15.89 -22.01
C GLN A 150 -17.93 16.61 -21.82
N PRO A 151 -18.17 17.38 -20.73
CA PRO A 151 -19.40 18.16 -20.57
C PRO A 151 -19.68 19.13 -21.73
N VAL A 152 -18.65 19.84 -22.21
CA VAL A 152 -18.79 20.80 -23.32
C VAL A 152 -19.11 20.09 -24.63
N MET A 153 -18.46 18.95 -24.93
CA MET A 153 -18.77 18.18 -26.13
C MET A 153 -20.20 17.63 -26.10
N ILE A 154 -20.68 17.17 -24.94
CA ILE A 154 -22.08 16.75 -24.76
C ILE A 154 -23.02 17.93 -24.96
N LEU A 155 -22.70 19.11 -24.42
CA LEU A 155 -23.50 20.32 -24.58
C LEU A 155 -23.59 20.77 -26.05
N VAL A 156 -22.47 20.73 -26.77
CA VAL A 156 -22.42 21.02 -28.21
C VAL A 156 -23.26 20.00 -28.98
N GLY A 157 -23.11 18.70 -28.69
CA GLY A 157 -23.93 17.65 -29.27
C GLY A 157 -25.42 17.85 -29.00
N PHE A 158 -25.78 18.21 -27.77
CA PHE A 158 -27.16 18.50 -27.38
C PHE A 158 -27.72 19.69 -28.16
N HIS A 159 -26.97 20.78 -28.29
CA HIS A 159 -27.41 21.94 -29.04
C HIS A 159 -27.68 21.61 -30.51
N LEU A 160 -26.77 20.87 -31.15
CA LEU A 160 -26.87 20.47 -32.55
C LEU A 160 -28.05 19.54 -32.83
N VAL A 161 -28.42 18.68 -31.88
CA VAL A 161 -29.44 17.65 -32.08
C VAL A 161 -30.83 18.06 -31.57
N LEU A 162 -30.90 18.70 -30.39
CA LEU A 162 -32.16 19.04 -29.73
C LEU A 162 -32.29 20.55 -29.44
N GLY A 163 -31.22 21.22 -29.02
CA GLY A 163 -31.29 22.60 -28.56
C GLY A 163 -31.73 23.61 -29.64
N GLN A 164 -31.35 23.39 -30.90
CA GLN A 164 -31.84 24.20 -32.03
C GLN A 164 -33.34 24.01 -32.26
N PHE A 165 -33.83 22.77 -32.18
CA PHE A 165 -35.26 22.47 -32.31
C PHE A 165 -36.08 23.09 -31.17
N LEU A 166 -35.53 23.07 -29.94
CA LEU A 166 -36.15 23.63 -28.74
C LEU A 166 -35.98 25.15 -28.61
N GLN A 167 -35.37 25.82 -29.60
CA GLN A 167 -35.15 27.27 -29.66
C GLN A 167 -34.47 27.86 -28.39
N ILE A 168 -33.56 27.08 -27.79
CA ILE A 168 -32.87 27.51 -26.57
C ILE A 168 -31.88 28.63 -26.89
N SER A 169 -32.03 29.79 -26.25
CA SER A 169 -31.16 30.94 -26.47
C SER A 169 -29.74 30.71 -25.94
N TRP A 170 -28.73 31.29 -26.61
CA TRP A 170 -27.34 31.30 -26.16
C TRP A 170 -27.15 31.90 -24.75
N ILE A 171 -28.02 32.84 -24.37
CA ILE A 171 -28.00 33.44 -23.03
C ILE A 171 -28.36 32.41 -21.96
N ALA A 172 -29.35 31.54 -22.23
CA ALA A 172 -29.72 30.46 -21.32
C ALA A 172 -28.56 29.46 -21.13
N TYR A 173 -27.81 29.16 -22.20
CA TYR A 173 -26.58 28.37 -22.09
C TYR A 173 -25.53 29.07 -21.24
N ALA A 174 -25.27 30.36 -21.49
CA ALA A 174 -24.24 31.12 -20.80
C ALA A 174 -24.49 31.22 -19.28
N ILE A 175 -25.74 31.51 -18.86
CA ILE A 175 -26.10 31.65 -17.45
C ILE A 175 -25.84 30.36 -16.69
N ASN A 176 -26.27 29.21 -17.22
CA ASN A 176 -26.08 27.94 -16.55
C ASN A 176 -24.62 27.45 -16.62
N PHE A 177 -23.89 27.81 -17.69
CA PHE A 177 -22.47 27.53 -17.76
C PHE A 177 -21.66 28.25 -16.67
N LEU A 178 -22.08 29.45 -16.25
CA LEU A 178 -21.48 30.13 -15.09
C LEU A 178 -21.62 29.31 -13.81
N VAL A 179 -22.66 28.48 -13.67
CA VAL A 179 -22.83 27.58 -12.51
C VAL A 179 -21.78 26.46 -12.54
N ILE A 180 -21.46 25.89 -13.71
CA ILE A 180 -20.33 24.95 -13.86
C ILE A 180 -19.02 25.61 -13.42
N LEU A 181 -18.76 26.84 -13.89
CA LEU A 181 -17.55 27.58 -13.51
C LEU A 181 -17.51 27.89 -12.01
N GLY A 182 -18.66 28.24 -11.41
CA GLY A 182 -18.80 28.44 -9.97
C GLY A 182 -18.50 27.17 -9.18
N ALA A 183 -19.03 26.02 -9.59
CA ALA A 183 -18.72 24.73 -9.00
C ALA A 183 -17.21 24.40 -9.10
N GLY A 184 -16.59 24.71 -10.24
CA GLY A 184 -15.14 24.59 -10.43
C GLY A 184 -14.33 25.48 -9.50
N LEU A 185 -14.74 26.72 -9.29
CA LEU A 185 -14.10 27.62 -8.34
C LEU A 185 -14.20 27.09 -6.91
N VAL A 186 -15.38 26.59 -6.50
CA VAL A 186 -15.56 25.98 -5.16
C VAL A 186 -14.65 24.76 -5.00
N LEU A 187 -14.58 23.87 -5.99
CA LEU A 187 -13.69 22.71 -5.94
C LEU A 187 -12.21 23.11 -5.85
N LEU A 188 -11.79 24.10 -6.64
CA LEU A 188 -10.43 24.64 -6.59
C LEU A 188 -10.09 25.21 -5.21
N LEU A 189 -11.01 25.98 -4.63
CA LEU A 189 -10.84 26.52 -3.28
C LEU A 189 -10.81 25.41 -2.23
N SER A 190 -11.64 24.38 -2.35
CA SER A 190 -11.64 23.22 -1.45
C SER A 190 -10.34 22.44 -1.51
N VAL A 191 -9.77 22.23 -2.72
CA VAL A 191 -8.45 21.61 -2.90
C VAL A 191 -7.37 22.47 -2.25
N TYR A 192 -7.34 23.77 -2.54
CA TYR A 192 -6.33 24.67 -1.96
C TYR A 192 -6.43 24.76 -0.44
N PHE A 193 -7.65 24.84 0.10
CA PHE A 193 -7.90 24.85 1.53
C PHE A 193 -7.48 23.52 2.19
N THR A 194 -7.73 22.40 1.51
CA THR A 194 -7.28 21.08 1.96
C THR A 194 -5.75 21.03 2.04
N GLU A 195 -5.05 21.38 0.97
CA GLU A 195 -3.57 21.43 0.95
C GLU A 195 -3.02 22.41 2.00
N TYR A 196 -3.67 23.55 2.21
CA TYR A 196 -3.29 24.51 3.25
C TYR A 196 -3.42 23.94 4.67
N LEU A 197 -4.54 23.28 4.99
CA LEU A 197 -4.74 22.64 6.29
C LEU A 197 -3.69 21.57 6.55
N VAL A 198 -3.32 20.82 5.51
CA VAL A 198 -2.29 19.78 5.58
C VAL A 198 -0.92 20.38 5.82
N GLY A 199 -0.50 21.31 4.98
CA GLY A 199 0.79 22.00 5.12
C GLY A 199 0.93 22.76 6.44
N SER A 200 -0.18 23.14 7.08
CA SER A 200 -0.17 23.75 8.42
C SER A 200 0.08 22.76 9.56
N ASN A 201 -0.22 21.48 9.37
CA ASN A 201 -0.01 20.43 10.38
C ASN A 201 1.26 19.63 10.13
N VAL A 202 1.66 19.49 8.86
CA VAL A 202 2.77 18.65 8.43
C VAL A 202 3.51 19.38 7.31
N SER A 203 4.74 19.81 7.60
CA SER A 203 5.57 20.55 6.64
C SER A 203 5.87 19.73 5.39
N ASP A 204 5.88 20.39 4.23
CA ASP A 204 6.37 19.85 2.96
C ASP A 204 5.67 18.57 2.45
N ILE A 205 4.43 18.32 2.91
CA ILE A 205 3.58 17.24 2.40
C ILE A 205 2.41 17.78 1.58
N SER A 206 2.27 17.24 0.36
CA SER A 206 1.08 17.38 -0.48
C SER A 206 0.28 16.09 -0.45
N ILE A 207 -0.94 16.11 0.07
CA ILE A 207 -1.73 14.86 0.20
C ILE A 207 -2.32 14.42 -1.12
N LEU A 208 -2.58 15.35 -2.03
CA LEU A 208 -2.93 14.97 -3.39
C LEU A 208 -1.75 14.31 -4.13
N ASN A 209 -0.50 14.68 -3.83
CA ASN A 209 0.66 13.91 -4.32
C ASN A 209 0.67 12.52 -3.70
N LEU A 210 0.44 12.43 -2.38
CA LEU A 210 0.41 11.14 -1.70
C LEU A 210 -0.69 10.21 -2.26
N ALA A 211 -1.88 10.74 -2.51
CA ALA A 211 -2.97 10.00 -3.14
C ALA A 211 -2.63 9.56 -4.57
N ALA A 212 -1.98 10.44 -5.35
CA ALA A 212 -1.55 10.13 -6.70
C ALA A 212 -0.47 9.02 -6.71
N GLY A 213 0.54 9.13 -5.84
CA GLY A 213 1.61 8.12 -5.70
C GLY A 213 1.04 6.74 -5.35
N LEU A 214 0.11 6.66 -4.39
CA LEU A 214 -0.59 5.40 -4.07
C LEU A 214 -1.34 4.81 -5.28
N LEU A 215 -2.06 5.65 -6.04
CA LEU A 215 -2.80 5.17 -7.21
C LEU A 215 -1.87 4.73 -8.34
N GLN A 216 -0.74 5.40 -8.51
CA GLN A 216 0.25 5.12 -9.55
C GLN A 216 1.27 4.03 -9.15
N ASN A 217 1.23 3.58 -7.89
CA ASN A 217 2.23 2.71 -7.28
C ASN A 217 3.66 3.29 -7.35
N GLU A 218 3.77 4.61 -7.18
CA GLU A 218 5.03 5.34 -7.03
C GLU A 218 5.30 5.58 -5.54
N GLN A 219 6.57 5.48 -5.13
CA GLN A 219 6.97 5.76 -3.76
C GLN A 219 7.38 7.22 -3.63
N GLU A 220 6.69 7.96 -2.76
CA GLU A 220 7.03 9.34 -2.44
C GLU A 220 7.90 9.41 -1.19
N SER A 221 8.97 10.22 -1.26
CA SER A 221 9.77 10.56 -0.09
C SER A 221 8.99 11.55 0.79
N LEU A 222 8.94 11.26 2.08
CA LEU A 222 8.37 12.13 3.09
C LEU A 222 9.54 12.93 3.67
N ASP A 223 9.55 14.25 3.50
CA ASP A 223 10.57 15.12 4.09
C ASP A 223 10.34 15.34 5.60
N LEU A 224 9.90 14.29 6.30
CA LEU A 224 9.51 14.29 7.70
C LEU A 224 10.50 13.58 8.60
N GLY A 225 10.31 13.78 9.89
CA GLY A 225 10.94 12.99 10.90
C GLY A 225 12.29 13.53 11.35
N ARG A 226 12.94 12.71 12.17
CA ARG A 226 14.22 13.05 12.77
C ARG A 226 15.31 12.22 12.15
N SER A 227 16.46 12.85 12.02
CA SER A 227 17.56 12.16 11.40
C SER A 227 18.29 11.24 12.37
N VAL A 228 18.51 10.01 11.93
CA VAL A 228 19.09 8.92 12.72
C VAL A 228 20.16 8.21 11.89
N ARG A 229 21.10 7.55 12.55
CA ARG A 229 22.03 6.59 11.93
C ARG A 229 21.78 5.24 12.56
N PRO A 230 20.83 4.45 12.02
CA PRO A 230 20.47 3.18 12.63
C PRO A 230 21.63 2.19 12.55
N ASP A 231 21.71 1.31 13.54
CA ASP A 231 22.62 0.18 13.50
C ASP A 231 22.07 -0.86 12.50
N VAL A 232 22.93 -1.42 11.67
CA VAL A 232 22.61 -2.50 10.74
C VAL A 232 23.44 -3.70 11.13
N GLN A 233 22.78 -4.73 11.64
CA GLN A 233 23.42 -6.00 11.94
C GLN A 233 23.41 -6.86 10.67
N THR A 234 24.55 -7.47 10.34
CA THR A 234 24.68 -8.42 9.25
C THR A 234 24.97 -9.79 9.83
N LEU A 235 24.09 -10.75 9.61
CA LEU A 235 24.32 -12.17 9.90
C LEU A 235 24.80 -12.85 8.63
N GLU A 236 25.93 -13.56 8.69
CA GLU A 236 26.49 -14.25 7.53
C GLU A 236 26.71 -15.73 7.83
N ILE A 237 26.18 -16.59 6.97
CA ILE A 237 26.38 -18.04 6.99
C ILE A 237 27.19 -18.43 5.77
N LYS A 238 28.27 -19.18 5.98
CA LYS A 238 29.08 -19.75 4.90
C LYS A 238 29.10 -21.26 5.02
N ASN A 239 28.61 -21.93 3.98
CA ASN A 239 28.64 -23.38 3.83
C ASN A 239 29.26 -23.76 2.47
N ARG A 240 29.03 -24.98 1.99
CA ARG A 240 29.57 -25.44 0.69
C ARG A 240 29.00 -24.71 -0.54
N SER A 241 27.78 -24.17 -0.46
CA SER A 241 27.12 -23.50 -1.59
C SER A 241 27.49 -22.03 -1.70
N GLY A 242 28.17 -21.47 -0.69
CA GLY A 242 28.67 -20.11 -0.72
C GLY A 242 28.37 -19.34 0.56
N VAL A 243 28.25 -18.03 0.40
CA VAL A 243 27.97 -17.08 1.48
C VAL A 243 26.53 -16.60 1.38
N LYS A 244 25.82 -16.66 2.49
CA LYS A 244 24.41 -16.28 2.64
C LYS A 244 24.29 -15.19 3.68
N LYS A 245 23.50 -14.14 3.43
CA LYS A 245 23.46 -12.95 4.30
C LYS A 245 22.05 -12.63 4.76
N PHE A 246 21.89 -12.26 6.03
CA PHE A 246 20.68 -11.61 6.51
C PHE A 246 21.00 -10.18 6.94
N ALA A 247 20.17 -9.24 6.50
CA ALA A 247 20.18 -7.87 6.96
C ALA A 247 19.17 -7.71 8.10
N LEU A 248 19.63 -7.13 9.21
CA LEU A 248 18.84 -6.83 10.39
C LEU A 248 19.02 -5.34 10.77
N PRO A 249 18.51 -4.42 9.95
CA PRO A 249 18.58 -3.00 10.25
C PRO A 249 17.64 -2.64 11.40
N TRP A 250 18.12 -1.80 12.32
CA TRP A 250 17.31 -1.23 13.41
C TRP A 250 16.40 -0.11 12.90
N LEU A 251 15.41 -0.53 12.11
CA LEU A 251 14.33 0.26 11.55
C LEU A 251 13.07 -0.59 11.49
N HIS A 252 11.92 0.07 11.36
CA HIS A 252 10.67 -0.59 11.06
C HIS A 252 10.39 -0.50 9.55
N PRO A 253 9.88 -1.55 8.88
CA PRO A 253 9.51 -1.48 7.47
C PRO A 253 8.42 -0.43 7.28
N GLY A 254 8.70 0.58 6.45
CA GLY A 254 7.96 1.85 6.41
C GLY A 254 6.43 1.74 6.34
N PRO A 255 5.69 2.84 6.54
CA PRO A 255 4.31 2.79 7.00
C PRO A 255 3.35 2.13 5.99
N LEU A 256 3.58 2.32 4.69
CA LEU A 256 2.75 1.82 3.59
C LEU A 256 3.54 1.78 2.26
N GLU A 257 3.20 0.85 1.37
CA GLU A 257 3.77 0.61 0.04
C GLU A 257 4.21 1.87 -0.74
N GLY A 258 3.36 2.89 -0.81
CA GLY A 258 3.58 4.10 -1.62
C GLY A 258 4.37 5.22 -0.93
N PHE A 259 4.83 5.04 0.32
CA PHE A 259 5.43 6.12 1.09
C PHE A 259 6.70 5.71 1.83
N GLY A 260 7.71 6.58 1.79
CA GLY A 260 8.98 6.37 2.46
C GLY A 260 9.55 4.97 2.18
N GLY A 261 10.05 4.29 3.22
CA GLY A 261 10.57 2.93 3.04
C GLY A 261 9.51 1.82 3.14
N GLY A 262 8.28 2.04 2.68
CA GLY A 262 7.26 0.98 2.64
C GLY A 262 7.67 -0.27 1.85
N LYS A 263 8.56 -0.14 0.86
CA LYS A 263 9.18 -1.26 0.11
C LYS A 263 10.62 -1.57 0.54
N ILE A 264 11.09 -1.05 1.68
CA ILE A 264 12.51 -1.17 2.08
C ILE A 264 12.95 -2.63 2.21
N THR A 265 12.08 -3.52 2.70
CA THR A 265 12.36 -4.95 2.79
C THR A 265 12.58 -5.57 1.42
N SER A 266 11.72 -5.23 0.44
CA SER A 266 11.78 -5.77 -0.92
C SER A 266 13.07 -5.31 -1.58
N SER A 267 13.37 -4.02 -1.49
CA SER A 267 14.59 -3.42 -2.05
C SER A 267 15.87 -4.02 -1.45
N ILE A 268 15.89 -4.29 -0.13
CA ILE A 268 17.02 -4.95 0.53
C ILE A 268 17.13 -6.41 0.08
N ILE A 269 16.02 -7.16 0.08
CA ILE A 269 16.01 -8.56 -0.35
C ILE A 269 16.48 -8.66 -1.80
N ASP A 270 15.94 -7.86 -2.72
CA ASP A 270 16.36 -7.84 -4.11
C ASP A 270 17.85 -7.50 -4.26
N SER A 271 18.36 -6.54 -3.49
CA SER A 271 19.78 -6.16 -3.51
C SER A 271 20.71 -7.24 -2.96
N LEU A 272 20.23 -8.08 -2.04
CA LEU A 272 20.99 -9.19 -1.46
C LEU A 272 21.05 -10.41 -2.39
N ASN A 273 20.13 -10.53 -3.34
CA ASN A 273 19.98 -11.73 -4.17
C ASN A 273 20.41 -11.46 -5.62
N SER A 274 21.41 -12.21 -6.07
CA SER A 274 21.93 -12.21 -7.44
C SER A 274 22.20 -13.65 -7.86
N GLU A 275 22.71 -13.88 -9.08
CA GLU A 275 23.04 -15.25 -9.52
C GLU A 275 24.02 -15.97 -8.56
N ASP A 276 24.89 -15.21 -7.88
CA ASP A 276 25.95 -15.74 -7.00
C ASP A 276 25.77 -15.40 -5.51
N SER A 277 24.68 -14.73 -5.13
CA SER A 277 24.42 -14.34 -3.74
C SER A 277 22.98 -14.64 -3.35
N GLU A 278 22.79 -15.14 -2.14
CA GLU A 278 21.46 -15.25 -1.55
C GLU A 278 21.43 -14.54 -0.20
N GLY A 279 20.33 -13.88 0.09
CA GLY A 279 20.13 -13.26 1.38
C GLY A 279 18.70 -12.86 1.67
N PHE A 280 18.45 -12.42 2.89
CA PHE A 280 17.12 -12.06 3.33
C PHE A 280 17.11 -10.94 4.37
N PHE A 281 15.91 -10.47 4.70
CA PHE A 281 15.68 -9.48 5.75
C PHE A 281 15.10 -10.16 6.99
N LEU A 282 15.57 -9.80 8.19
CA LEU A 282 14.93 -10.21 9.44
C LEU A 282 14.48 -8.97 10.22
N HIS A 283 13.25 -9.02 10.71
CA HIS A 283 12.67 -7.95 11.51
C HIS A 283 13.31 -7.91 12.89
N VAL A 284 13.58 -6.71 13.39
CA VAL A 284 14.05 -6.49 14.77
C VAL A 284 12.96 -5.78 15.56
N PRO A 285 12.93 -5.91 16.90
CA PRO A 285 11.92 -5.24 17.70
C PRO A 285 11.91 -3.73 17.43
N SER A 286 10.86 -3.26 16.77
CA SER A 286 10.74 -1.89 16.29
C SER A 286 9.27 -1.49 16.24
N ASN A 287 8.99 -0.23 15.88
CA ASN A 287 7.65 0.27 15.67
C ASN A 287 7.64 1.37 14.63
N HIS A 288 6.46 1.80 14.20
CA HIS A 288 6.27 2.84 13.19
C HIS A 288 6.95 4.21 13.45
N LYS A 289 7.46 4.49 14.66
CA LYS A 289 8.32 5.67 14.89
C LYS A 289 9.68 5.53 14.21
N MET A 290 10.08 4.31 13.88
CA MET A 290 11.33 3.95 13.22
C MET A 290 11.15 3.75 11.71
N ASP A 291 9.98 4.11 11.19
CA ASP A 291 9.70 4.08 9.76
C ASP A 291 10.62 5.06 9.02
N PRO A 292 11.44 4.59 8.05
CA PRO A 292 12.20 5.44 7.17
C PRO A 292 11.27 6.26 6.27
N SER A 293 11.61 7.53 6.11
CA SER A 293 10.80 8.49 5.37
C SER A 293 11.20 8.58 3.89
N ASP A 294 12.33 8.00 3.49
CA ASP A 294 12.87 8.05 2.13
C ASP A 294 12.96 6.65 1.51
N PRO A 295 12.41 6.41 0.30
CA PRO A 295 12.55 5.15 -0.40
C PRO A 295 14.01 4.74 -0.68
N GLU A 296 14.91 5.71 -0.87
CA GLU A 296 16.34 5.45 -1.17
C GLU A 296 17.13 4.98 0.06
N ASP A 297 16.54 5.04 1.27
CA ASP A 297 17.22 4.59 2.50
C ASP A 297 17.56 3.09 2.48
N SER A 298 16.96 2.28 1.59
CA SER A 298 17.37 0.88 1.40
C SER A 298 18.83 0.74 0.97
N GLU A 299 19.33 1.65 0.12
CA GLU A 299 20.72 1.60 -0.38
C GLU A 299 21.71 1.81 0.77
N LYS A 300 21.41 2.77 1.65
CA LYS A 300 22.22 3.07 2.84
C LYS A 300 22.28 1.88 3.81
N VAL A 301 21.22 1.07 3.89
CA VAL A 301 21.24 -0.19 4.65
C VAL A 301 22.18 -1.20 4.01
N VAL A 302 22.06 -1.41 2.69
CA VAL A 302 22.89 -2.35 1.94
C VAL A 302 24.37 -1.97 2.01
N GLU A 303 24.71 -0.68 1.90
CA GLU A 303 26.07 -0.17 2.05
C GLU A 303 26.65 -0.33 3.47
N ALA A 304 25.77 -0.40 4.47
CA ALA A 304 26.17 -0.62 5.85
C ALA A 304 26.56 -2.08 6.14
N LEU A 305 26.11 -3.03 5.31
CA LEU A 305 26.38 -4.45 5.50
C LEU A 305 27.90 -4.73 5.51
N ARG A 306 28.32 -5.62 6.41
CA ARG A 306 29.73 -6.01 6.58
C ARG A 306 29.87 -7.51 6.72
N THR A 307 31.02 -8.02 6.32
CA THR A 307 31.37 -9.42 6.55
C THR A 307 31.86 -9.59 7.99
N PRO A 308 31.20 -10.43 8.80
CA PRO A 308 31.57 -10.66 10.19
C PRO A 308 32.68 -11.71 10.32
N GLU A 309 33.29 -11.75 11.50
CA GLU A 309 34.01 -12.94 11.94
C GLU A 309 33.02 -14.08 12.18
N LYS A 310 33.42 -15.31 11.84
CA LYS A 310 32.53 -16.46 11.85
C LYS A 310 33.11 -17.58 12.71
N SER A 311 32.23 -18.28 13.41
CA SER A 311 32.53 -19.49 14.16
C SER A 311 31.95 -20.70 13.44
N SER A 312 32.69 -21.81 13.41
CA SER A 312 32.16 -23.12 13.00
C SER A 312 31.50 -23.87 14.15
N LYS A 313 31.35 -23.22 15.31
CA LYS A 313 30.76 -23.79 16.52
C LYS A 313 29.58 -22.98 17.02
N ALA A 314 28.51 -23.67 17.36
CA ALA A 314 27.32 -23.09 17.95
C ALA A 314 26.70 -24.03 19.00
N SER A 315 25.87 -23.49 19.89
CA SER A 315 25.07 -24.30 20.82
C SER A 315 23.87 -24.91 20.12
N GLU A 316 23.16 -25.84 20.77
CA GLU A 316 21.77 -26.16 20.42
C GLU A 316 20.87 -24.90 20.54
N LEU A 317 19.72 -24.90 19.88
CA LEU A 317 18.70 -23.87 20.03
C LEU A 317 17.97 -24.06 21.37
N VAL A 318 18.27 -23.19 22.32
CA VAL A 318 17.60 -23.13 23.62
C VAL A 318 16.27 -22.42 23.44
N SER A 319 15.23 -22.84 24.15
CA SER A 319 13.91 -22.20 24.10
C SER A 319 13.32 -22.09 25.49
N GLU A 320 12.83 -20.90 25.87
CA GLU A 320 12.15 -20.66 27.14
C GLU A 320 10.82 -19.93 26.91
N ASP A 321 9.76 -20.47 27.51
CA ASP A 321 8.41 -19.93 27.43
C ASP A 321 8.06 -19.24 28.75
N TYR A 322 7.74 -17.94 28.67
CA TYR A 322 7.37 -17.11 29.79
C TYR A 322 5.90 -16.66 29.73
N GLY A 323 5.04 -17.48 29.11
CA GLY A 323 3.62 -17.23 28.91
C GLY A 323 3.37 -16.38 27.67
N ASP A 324 3.38 -15.06 27.84
CA ASP A 324 3.04 -14.12 26.75
C ASP A 324 4.17 -13.90 25.73
N ILE A 325 5.38 -14.32 26.09
CA ILE A 325 6.61 -14.16 25.32
C ILE A 325 7.47 -15.41 25.46
N LYS A 326 8.02 -15.85 24.35
CA LYS A 326 8.93 -16.98 24.27
C LYS A 326 10.21 -16.54 23.57
N PHE A 327 11.34 -16.95 24.12
CA PHE A 327 12.64 -16.69 23.53
C PHE A 327 13.25 -17.99 23.02
N HIS A 328 13.81 -17.93 21.83
CA HIS A 328 14.61 -18.97 21.23
C HIS A 328 16.00 -18.42 20.97
N GLY A 329 17.07 -19.16 21.22
CA GLY A 329 18.40 -18.59 21.09
C GLY A 329 19.52 -19.59 20.94
N ARG A 330 20.59 -19.12 20.32
CA ARG A 330 21.80 -19.90 20.03
C ARG A 330 23.04 -19.08 20.38
N ARG A 331 23.99 -19.70 21.07
CA ARG A 331 25.34 -19.16 21.27
C ARG A 331 26.22 -19.57 20.09
N ILE A 332 27.00 -18.64 19.54
CA ILE A 332 27.88 -18.80 18.39
C ILE A 332 29.25 -18.25 18.76
N GLY A 333 30.16 -19.12 19.18
CA GLY A 333 31.41 -18.67 19.80
C GLY A 333 31.10 -17.81 21.02
N ASP A 334 31.45 -16.52 20.95
CA ASP A 334 31.19 -15.53 22.01
C ASP A 334 30.00 -14.60 21.71
N GLN A 335 29.30 -14.85 20.61
CA GLN A 335 28.12 -14.08 20.19
C GLN A 335 26.83 -14.87 20.45
N MET A 336 25.70 -14.17 20.48
CA MET A 336 24.37 -14.76 20.71
C MET A 336 23.35 -14.27 19.66
N ILE A 337 22.51 -15.19 19.18
CA ILE A 337 21.33 -14.87 18.37
C ILE A 337 20.10 -15.26 19.18
N VAL A 338 19.14 -14.34 19.29
CA VAL A 338 17.87 -14.52 19.99
C VAL A 338 16.72 -14.18 19.04
N TYR A 339 15.73 -15.06 18.98
CA TYR A 339 14.45 -14.88 18.32
C TYR A 339 13.37 -14.71 19.37
N MET A 340 12.61 -13.63 19.27
CA MET A 340 11.48 -13.30 20.12
C MET A 340 10.18 -13.72 19.45
N ASP A 341 9.39 -14.52 20.15
CA ASP A 341 8.02 -14.90 19.79
C ASP A 341 7.10 -14.31 20.88
N HIS A 342 6.51 -13.16 20.59
CA HIS A 342 5.55 -12.51 21.48
C HIS A 342 4.14 -12.78 20.98
N GLN A 343 3.13 -12.85 21.86
CA GLN A 343 1.74 -13.15 21.45
C GLN A 343 0.75 -11.97 21.61
N ARG A 344 1.09 -10.98 22.46
CA ARG A 344 0.19 -9.85 22.79
C ARG A 344 0.47 -8.51 22.09
N PHE A 345 1.68 -8.28 21.60
CA PHE A 345 2.11 -6.98 21.07
C PHE A 345 2.69 -7.15 19.67
N ASP A 346 2.48 -6.14 18.84
CA ASP A 346 2.96 -6.08 17.44
C ASP A 346 4.34 -5.47 17.38
N ASP A 347 4.42 -4.33 18.06
CA ASP A 347 5.45 -3.34 17.88
C ASP A 347 6.08 -3.03 19.23
N TYR A 348 7.33 -2.57 19.22
CA TYR A 348 8.09 -2.30 20.43
C TYR A 348 8.83 -0.97 20.32
N ASP A 349 8.75 -0.15 21.36
CA ASP A 349 9.67 0.98 21.49
C ASP A 349 11.13 0.45 21.53
N GLU A 350 11.99 0.93 20.61
CA GLU A 350 13.38 0.47 20.44
C GLU A 350 14.17 0.43 21.76
N SER A 351 13.91 1.39 22.65
CA SER A 351 14.60 1.55 23.93
C SER A 351 14.35 0.42 24.93
N ILE A 352 13.30 -0.38 24.75
CA ILE A 352 13.00 -1.52 25.64
C ILE A 352 14.16 -2.52 25.63
N PHE A 353 14.63 -2.89 24.43
CA PHE A 353 15.63 -3.92 24.24
C PHE A 353 17.02 -3.36 23.92
N GLN A 354 17.09 -2.21 23.25
CA GLN A 354 18.37 -1.62 22.81
C GLN A 354 19.35 -1.33 23.95
N GLU A 355 18.86 -1.00 25.14
CA GLU A 355 19.72 -0.74 26.32
C GLU A 355 20.21 -2.03 27.00
N ARG A 356 19.61 -3.18 26.67
CA ARG A 356 19.91 -4.47 27.29
C ARG A 356 20.83 -5.34 26.45
N ILE A 357 20.83 -5.15 25.13
CA ILE A 357 21.67 -5.90 24.22
C ILE A 357 22.83 -5.05 23.72
N ASP A 358 24.03 -5.65 23.71
CA ASP A 358 25.14 -5.12 22.94
C ASP A 358 25.04 -5.66 21.51
N LYS A 359 24.82 -4.76 20.55
CA LYS A 359 24.56 -5.11 19.15
C LYS A 359 25.77 -5.73 18.44
N ASP A 360 26.97 -5.64 19.02
CA ASP A 360 28.16 -6.30 18.49
C ASP A 360 28.27 -7.78 18.95
N SER A 361 27.61 -8.13 20.06
CA SER A 361 27.66 -9.47 20.67
C SER A 361 26.30 -10.19 20.72
N THR A 362 25.19 -9.50 20.52
CA THR A 362 23.83 -10.06 20.55
C THR A 362 22.96 -9.54 19.40
N VAL A 363 22.34 -10.47 18.67
CA VAL A 363 21.24 -10.20 17.72
C VAL A 363 19.92 -10.53 18.40
N LEU A 364 18.96 -9.61 18.30
CA LEU A 364 17.58 -9.84 18.72
C LEU A 364 16.65 -9.63 17.51
N THR A 365 16.06 -10.72 17.07
CA THR A 365 15.11 -10.77 15.97
C THR A 365 13.71 -10.91 16.54
N ASP A 366 12.77 -10.13 16.03
CA ASP A 366 11.35 -10.39 16.28
C ASP A 366 10.81 -11.27 15.15
N LEU A 367 10.18 -12.40 15.51
CA LEU A 367 9.62 -13.31 14.53
C LEU A 367 8.37 -12.74 13.86
N HIS A 368 7.65 -11.83 14.52
CA HIS A 368 6.43 -11.20 13.98
C HIS A 368 5.48 -12.19 13.29
N ASN A 369 5.16 -13.28 14.00
CA ASN A 369 4.52 -14.48 13.44
C ASN A 369 3.12 -14.74 14.03
N GLN A 370 2.49 -13.73 14.61
CA GLN A 370 1.17 -13.85 15.20
C GLN A 370 0.10 -13.70 14.12
N SER A 371 -1.11 -14.22 14.35
CA SER A 371 -2.23 -14.05 13.42
C SER A 371 -2.88 -12.65 13.54
N LYS A 372 -3.58 -12.22 12.47
CA LYS A 372 -4.30 -10.94 12.44
C LYS A 372 -5.34 -10.84 13.56
N GLY A 373 -5.31 -9.75 14.33
CA GLY A 373 -6.40 -9.33 15.23
C GLY A 373 -6.27 -9.67 16.73
N SER A 374 -5.14 -10.18 17.21
CA SER A 374 -4.95 -10.59 18.62
C SER A 374 -4.27 -9.57 19.54
N ARG A 375 -4.11 -8.30 19.14
CA ARG A 375 -3.01 -7.47 19.66
C ARG A 375 -3.41 -6.20 20.40
N LEU A 376 -2.58 -5.82 21.38
CA LEU A 376 -2.66 -4.58 22.16
C LEU A 376 -1.97 -3.39 21.47
N GLY A 377 -1.35 -3.60 20.31
CA GLY A 377 -0.58 -2.62 19.54
C GLY A 377 0.88 -2.55 20.00
N VAL A 378 1.37 -1.33 20.26
CA VAL A 378 2.76 -1.05 20.60
C VAL A 378 3.05 -1.24 22.10
N MET A 379 4.01 -2.09 22.45
CA MET A 379 4.61 -2.14 23.80
C MET A 379 5.48 -0.91 24.01
N ARG A 380 5.17 -0.12 25.05
CA ARG A 380 5.83 1.16 25.30
C ARG A 380 6.86 1.10 26.40
N TYR A 381 7.93 1.87 26.24
CA TYR A 381 8.95 1.97 27.28
C TYR A 381 8.38 2.53 28.59
N GLY A 382 8.79 1.94 29.72
CA GLY A 382 8.37 2.36 31.06
C GLY A 382 7.03 1.79 31.54
N THR A 383 6.39 0.89 30.79
CA THR A 383 5.23 0.13 31.29
C THR A 383 5.67 -1.13 32.05
N GLU A 384 4.76 -1.70 32.85
CA GLU A 384 5.03 -2.93 33.60
C GLU A 384 5.33 -4.11 32.66
N GLU A 385 4.62 -4.19 31.52
CA GLU A 385 4.83 -5.22 30.51
C GLU A 385 6.24 -5.13 29.89
N ALA A 386 6.71 -3.92 29.60
CA ALA A 386 8.05 -3.70 29.05
C ALA A 386 9.13 -4.12 30.06
N GLU A 387 9.00 -3.75 31.34
CA GLU A 387 9.96 -4.14 32.37
C GLU A 387 9.95 -5.65 32.68
N GLU A 388 8.80 -6.31 32.56
CA GLU A 388 8.72 -7.77 32.64
C GLU A 388 9.39 -8.44 31.43
N ALA A 389 9.17 -7.95 30.20
CA ALA A 389 9.84 -8.45 29.00
C ALA A 389 11.37 -8.32 29.08
N ARG A 390 11.88 -7.18 29.59
CA ARG A 390 13.31 -6.94 29.84
C ARG A 390 13.89 -7.97 30.80
N ARG A 391 13.26 -8.18 31.96
CA ARG A 391 13.72 -9.16 32.96
C ARG A 391 13.72 -10.60 32.44
N LYS A 392 12.76 -10.94 31.58
CA LYS A 392 12.69 -12.26 30.92
C LYS A 392 13.83 -12.43 29.92
N LEU A 393 14.13 -11.40 29.13
CA LEU A 393 15.27 -11.40 28.21
C LEU A 393 16.60 -11.55 28.96
N ASP A 394 16.82 -10.77 30.01
CA ASP A 394 18.06 -10.83 30.82
C ASP A 394 18.29 -12.26 31.34
N ARG A 395 17.24 -12.89 31.93
CA ARG A 395 17.31 -14.28 32.41
C ARG A 395 17.58 -15.27 31.28
N PHE A 396 17.03 -15.04 30.09
CA PHE A 396 17.26 -15.90 28.94
C PHE A 396 18.70 -15.81 28.43
N LEU A 397 19.27 -14.59 28.38
CA LEU A 397 20.65 -14.36 27.98
C LEU A 397 21.63 -15.03 28.95
N GLU A 398 21.43 -14.88 30.27
CA GLU A 398 22.23 -15.58 31.29
C GLU A 398 22.27 -17.09 31.06
N LYS A 399 21.12 -17.69 30.71
CA LYS A 399 21.05 -19.12 30.40
C LYS A 399 21.77 -19.48 29.11
N LEU A 400 21.73 -18.61 28.11
CA LEU A 400 22.32 -18.85 26.79
C LEU A 400 23.85 -18.73 26.81
N GLU A 401 24.40 -17.86 27.66
CA GLU A 401 25.84 -17.69 27.84
C GLU A 401 26.53 -19.01 28.23
N ASP A 402 25.92 -19.83 29.09
CA ASP A 402 26.48 -21.10 29.54
C ASP A 402 26.23 -22.29 28.58
N ALA A 403 25.60 -22.06 27.42
CA ALA A 403 25.24 -23.12 26.50
C ALA A 403 26.48 -23.78 25.85
N PRO A 404 26.61 -25.11 25.87
CA PRO A 404 27.75 -25.82 25.29
C PRO A 404 27.79 -25.67 23.77
N LEU A 405 29.00 -25.59 23.20
CA LEU A 405 29.23 -25.38 21.77
C LEU A 405 29.64 -26.68 21.06
N TYR A 406 29.03 -26.93 19.90
CA TYR A 406 29.24 -28.09 19.04
C TYR A 406 29.50 -27.66 17.60
N ASP A 407 29.87 -28.60 16.73
CA ASP A 407 30.06 -28.32 15.30
C ASP A 407 28.76 -27.88 14.64
N TYR A 408 28.83 -26.83 13.82
CA TYR A 408 27.69 -26.20 13.18
C TYR A 408 27.56 -26.63 11.72
N SER A 409 26.36 -27.08 11.34
CA SER A 409 25.99 -27.33 9.95
C SER A 409 24.71 -26.58 9.59
N ALA A 410 24.67 -26.03 8.37
CA ALA A 410 23.52 -25.27 7.91
C ALA A 410 23.34 -25.33 6.40
N GLY A 411 22.09 -25.19 5.97
CA GLY A 411 21.68 -25.01 4.59
C GLY A 411 20.63 -23.92 4.49
N PHE A 412 20.68 -23.13 3.41
CA PHE A 412 19.82 -21.96 3.24
C PHE A 412 19.33 -21.87 1.80
N SER A 413 18.12 -21.35 1.60
CA SER A 413 17.57 -21.09 0.27
C SER A 413 16.55 -19.95 0.31
N VAL A 414 16.53 -19.16 -0.76
CA VAL A 414 15.49 -18.16 -1.02
C VAL A 414 14.71 -18.54 -2.28
N GLY A 415 13.40 -18.39 -2.26
CA GLY A 415 12.52 -18.64 -3.41
C GLY A 415 11.70 -17.41 -3.79
N PHE A 416 11.71 -17.05 -5.08
CA PHE A 416 11.11 -15.83 -5.64
C PHE A 416 9.92 -16.11 -6.59
N PHE A 417 9.00 -17.01 -6.25
CA PHE A 417 7.90 -17.33 -7.17
C PHE A 417 6.74 -16.33 -7.08
N ASP A 418 6.06 -16.26 -5.94
CA ASP A 418 5.01 -15.28 -5.68
C ASP A 418 5.57 -14.10 -4.87
N LYS A 419 6.15 -14.43 -3.71
CA LYS A 419 6.90 -13.51 -2.84
C LYS A 419 8.23 -14.12 -2.42
N PRO A 420 9.21 -13.32 -1.98
CA PRO A 420 10.42 -13.85 -1.38
C PRO A 420 10.10 -14.71 -0.14
N VAL A 421 10.52 -15.96 -0.18
CA VAL A 421 10.43 -16.93 0.94
C VAL A 421 11.84 -17.37 1.28
N ALA A 422 12.19 -17.40 2.56
CA ALA A 422 13.48 -17.88 3.04
C ALA A 422 13.32 -19.10 3.95
N ALA A 423 14.27 -20.01 3.88
CA ALA A 423 14.40 -21.12 4.81
C ALA A 423 15.87 -21.34 5.19
N LEU A 424 16.11 -21.49 6.48
CA LEU A 424 17.38 -21.85 7.10
C LEU A 424 17.18 -23.14 7.89
N ALA A 425 17.84 -24.21 7.44
CA ALA A 425 17.88 -25.50 8.13
C ALA A 425 19.24 -25.65 8.81
N GLU A 426 19.24 -25.92 10.11
CA GLU A 426 20.44 -26.07 10.93
C GLU A 426 20.49 -27.45 11.59
N ASP A 427 21.70 -27.99 11.76
CA ASP A 427 21.98 -29.19 12.54
C ASP A 427 23.16 -28.90 13.48
N VAL A 428 22.90 -29.00 14.79
CA VAL A 428 23.89 -28.83 15.85
C VAL A 428 23.68 -29.91 16.89
N ASN A 429 24.71 -30.71 17.15
CA ASN A 429 24.63 -31.86 18.08
C ASN A 429 23.47 -32.83 17.77
N GLY A 430 23.07 -32.93 16.49
CA GLY A 430 21.94 -33.76 16.05
C GLY A 430 20.56 -33.11 16.21
N GLN A 431 20.47 -31.91 16.81
CA GLN A 431 19.23 -31.14 16.87
C GLN A 431 18.98 -30.44 15.55
N LYS A 432 17.88 -30.80 14.87
CA LYS A 432 17.44 -30.19 13.62
C LYS A 432 16.53 -29.01 13.88
N THR A 433 16.95 -27.84 13.43
CA THR A 433 16.20 -26.59 13.55
C THR A 433 15.80 -26.08 12.16
N LEU A 434 14.58 -25.60 12.02
CA LEU A 434 14.10 -24.87 10.86
C LEU A 434 13.67 -23.46 11.25
N LEU A 435 14.28 -22.45 10.65
CA LEU A 435 13.75 -21.09 10.60
C LEU A 435 13.24 -20.84 9.18
N PHE A 436 11.96 -20.53 9.01
CA PHE A 436 11.39 -20.23 7.70
C PHE A 436 10.42 -19.07 7.79
N GLY A 437 10.26 -18.35 6.69
CA GLY A 437 9.44 -17.16 6.66
C GLY A 437 9.34 -16.56 5.27
N LEU A 438 8.64 -15.44 5.18
CA LEU A 438 8.49 -14.71 3.93
C LEU A 438 8.50 -13.21 4.15
N GLU A 439 8.68 -12.50 3.05
CA GLU A 439 8.43 -11.07 2.98
C GLU A 439 6.92 -10.83 3.03
N GLY A 440 6.43 -10.52 4.22
CA GLY A 440 5.01 -10.38 4.54
C GLY A 440 4.84 -9.72 5.90
N ASN A 441 3.58 -9.51 6.27
CA ASN A 441 3.18 -9.04 7.60
C ASN A 441 2.19 -10.05 8.18
N ASP A 442 2.38 -10.43 9.44
CA ASP A 442 1.61 -11.45 10.16
C ASP A 442 1.71 -12.87 9.59
N ALA A 443 1.52 -13.86 10.45
CA ALA A 443 1.40 -15.24 10.00
C ALA A 443 -0.02 -15.53 9.48
N SER A 444 -0.12 -15.89 8.20
CA SER A 444 -1.35 -16.43 7.62
C SER A 444 -1.61 -17.87 8.06
N GLN A 445 -2.86 -18.33 7.91
CA GLN A 445 -3.28 -19.67 8.31
C GLN A 445 -2.44 -20.75 7.61
N GLU A 446 -2.11 -20.58 6.33
CA GLU A 446 -1.30 -21.55 5.60
C GLU A 446 0.14 -21.68 6.12
N LEU A 447 0.72 -20.62 6.68
CA LEU A 447 2.05 -20.65 7.30
C LEU A 447 2.02 -21.37 8.64
N GLU A 448 0.96 -21.15 9.41
CA GLU A 448 0.75 -21.84 10.68
C GLU A 448 0.56 -23.35 10.47
N GLU A 449 -0.21 -23.74 9.45
CA GLU A 449 -0.35 -25.15 9.05
C GLU A 449 1.00 -25.73 8.59
N LEU A 450 1.81 -24.98 7.84
CA LEU A 450 3.16 -25.41 7.46
C LEU A 450 4.11 -25.54 8.67
N ARG A 451 4.01 -24.64 9.65
CA ARG A 451 4.80 -24.68 10.90
C ARG A 451 4.50 -25.97 11.67
N GLN A 452 3.24 -26.37 11.74
CA GLN A 452 2.82 -27.63 12.34
C GLN A 452 3.37 -28.83 11.57
N ASP A 453 3.20 -28.85 10.24
CA ASP A 453 3.70 -29.94 9.39
C ASP A 453 5.23 -30.13 9.52
N PHE A 454 5.99 -29.03 9.54
CA PHE A 454 7.45 -29.10 9.68
C PHE A 454 7.88 -29.51 11.09
N SER A 455 7.08 -29.23 12.13
CA SER A 455 7.37 -29.66 13.51
C SER A 455 7.35 -31.18 13.69
N GLU A 456 6.82 -31.94 12.71
CA GLU A 456 6.94 -33.41 12.69
C GLU A 456 8.33 -33.90 12.25
N SER A 457 9.09 -33.07 11.54
CA SER A 457 10.38 -33.43 10.91
C SER A 457 11.60 -32.73 11.51
N PHE A 458 11.38 -31.67 12.30
CA PHE A 458 12.40 -30.87 12.95
C PHE A 458 12.14 -30.81 14.46
N ASP A 459 13.20 -30.81 15.26
CA ASP A 459 13.10 -30.68 16.72
C ASP A 459 12.61 -29.28 17.13
N LYS A 460 12.92 -28.27 16.32
CA LYS A 460 12.52 -26.88 16.50
C LYS A 460 12.13 -26.26 15.16
N THR A 461 10.97 -25.62 15.12
CA THR A 461 10.47 -24.90 13.93
C THR A 461 10.07 -23.49 14.35
N LEU A 462 10.70 -22.49 13.73
CA LEU A 462 10.41 -21.08 13.91
C LEU A 462 9.87 -20.50 12.60
N LEU A 463 8.72 -19.85 12.70
CA LEU A 463 8.11 -19.08 11.62
C LEU A 463 8.45 -17.60 11.84
N PHE A 464 8.85 -16.89 10.79
CA PHE A 464 9.00 -15.44 10.84
C PHE A 464 8.33 -14.71 9.67
N THR A 465 8.04 -13.44 9.86
CA THR A 465 7.73 -12.50 8.77
C THR A 465 8.64 -11.27 8.86
N THR A 466 8.73 -10.51 7.77
CA THR A 466 9.55 -9.29 7.74
C THR A 466 8.83 -8.07 8.30
N ASP A 467 7.55 -8.20 8.66
CA ASP A 467 6.63 -7.10 8.98
C ASP A 467 6.53 -6.05 7.86
N THR A 468 6.50 -6.50 6.60
CA THR A 468 6.49 -5.55 5.48
C THR A 468 5.10 -4.96 5.24
N HIS A 469 5.07 -3.66 4.97
CA HIS A 469 3.89 -2.95 4.48
C HIS A 469 3.97 -2.67 2.97
N SER A 470 4.80 -3.42 2.24
CA SER A 470 5.10 -3.22 0.81
C SER A 470 3.92 -3.45 -0.13
N SER A 471 2.78 -3.94 0.34
CA SER A 471 1.60 -4.14 -0.48
C SER A 471 0.30 -4.06 0.32
N ILE A 472 -0.54 -3.07 0.00
CA ILE A 472 -1.86 -2.93 0.64
C ILE A 472 -2.74 -4.15 0.30
N HIS A 473 -2.58 -4.71 -0.90
CA HIS A 473 -3.28 -5.92 -1.31
C HIS A 473 -2.92 -7.13 -0.46
N ASP A 474 -1.64 -7.26 -0.10
CA ASP A 474 -1.17 -8.37 0.73
C ASP A 474 -1.62 -8.23 2.18
N LEU A 475 -1.60 -7.01 2.70
CA LEU A 475 -2.16 -6.71 4.02
C LEU A 475 -3.69 -6.96 4.05
N ALA A 476 -4.36 -6.86 2.90
CA ALA A 476 -5.78 -7.17 2.73
C ALA A 476 -6.10 -8.64 2.52
N SER A 477 -5.17 -9.41 1.99
CA SER A 477 -5.38 -10.81 1.65
C SER A 477 -5.33 -11.70 2.89
N ASP A 478 -6.19 -12.72 2.92
CA ASP A 478 -6.14 -13.82 3.89
C ASP A 478 -5.07 -14.84 3.51
N ARG A 479 -4.70 -14.88 2.23
CA ARG A 479 -3.69 -15.78 1.66
C ARG A 479 -2.46 -14.98 1.23
N GLN A 480 -1.29 -15.38 1.71
CA GLN A 480 -0.03 -14.70 1.45
C GLN A 480 0.88 -15.44 0.49
N VAL A 481 0.84 -16.78 0.47
CA VAL A 481 1.78 -17.59 -0.31
C VAL A 481 1.22 -18.95 -0.72
N GLU A 482 1.74 -19.49 -1.81
CA GLU A 482 1.56 -20.89 -2.21
C GLU A 482 2.37 -21.84 -1.31
N LYS A 483 1.72 -22.76 -0.58
CA LYS A 483 2.41 -23.74 0.29
C LYS A 483 3.50 -24.55 -0.43
N SER A 484 3.27 -24.84 -1.71
CA SER A 484 4.21 -25.58 -2.55
C SER A 484 5.53 -24.85 -2.74
N GLN A 485 5.51 -23.51 -2.80
CA GLN A 485 6.71 -22.67 -2.84
C GLN A 485 7.49 -22.82 -1.54
N VAL A 486 6.84 -22.65 -0.39
CA VAL A 486 7.51 -22.76 0.92
C VAL A 486 8.14 -24.14 1.10
N ARG A 487 7.40 -25.22 0.80
CA ARG A 487 7.95 -26.59 0.86
C ARG A 487 9.15 -26.78 -0.06
N LYS A 488 9.13 -26.19 -1.27
CA LYS A 488 10.25 -26.25 -2.20
C LYS A 488 11.47 -25.53 -1.63
N THR A 489 11.30 -24.33 -1.08
CA THR A 489 12.38 -23.55 -0.45
C THR A 489 12.98 -24.31 0.74
N VAL A 490 12.15 -24.86 1.64
CA VAL A 490 12.61 -25.68 2.76
C VAL A 490 13.36 -26.94 2.29
N LYS A 491 12.85 -27.62 1.26
CA LYS A 491 13.52 -28.79 0.67
C LYS A 491 14.89 -28.42 0.09
N ASN A 492 15.02 -27.27 -0.56
CA ASN A 492 16.29 -26.79 -1.09
C ASN A 492 17.28 -26.47 0.03
N ALA A 493 16.83 -25.78 1.08
CA ALA A 493 17.66 -25.49 2.26
C ALA A 493 18.15 -26.78 2.94
N LEU A 494 17.27 -27.77 3.11
CA LEU A 494 17.63 -29.10 3.63
C LEU A 494 18.66 -29.83 2.77
N ALA A 495 18.50 -29.77 1.44
CA ALA A 495 19.44 -30.38 0.51
C ALA A 495 20.83 -29.71 0.56
N ASP A 496 20.91 -28.47 1.04
CA ASP A 496 22.15 -27.71 1.15
C ASP A 496 22.87 -27.83 2.52
N VAL A 497 22.27 -28.53 3.49
CA VAL A 497 22.87 -28.70 4.81
C VAL A 497 24.26 -29.35 4.70
N SER A 498 25.26 -28.64 5.20
CA SER A 498 26.67 -29.04 5.20
C SER A 498 27.42 -28.31 6.33
N PRO A 499 28.63 -28.75 6.70
CA PRO A 499 29.45 -28.03 7.68
C PRO A 499 29.57 -26.56 7.31
N ALA A 500 29.26 -25.69 8.28
CA ALA A 500 29.09 -24.27 8.05
C ALA A 500 29.82 -23.44 9.11
N SER A 501 29.95 -22.15 8.82
CA SER A 501 30.38 -21.15 9.78
C SER A 501 29.40 -19.99 9.78
N ILE A 502 29.09 -19.46 10.96
CA ILE A 502 28.11 -18.39 11.17
C ILE A 502 28.70 -17.33 12.10
N GLY A 503 28.30 -16.09 11.89
CA GLY A 503 28.64 -14.97 12.78
C GLY A 503 27.93 -13.71 12.33
N PHE A 504 27.98 -12.68 13.16
CA PHE A 504 27.38 -11.39 12.83
C PHE A 504 28.24 -10.21 13.26
N CYS A 505 27.94 -9.04 12.73
CA CYS A 505 28.58 -7.79 13.12
C CYS A 505 27.58 -6.64 12.96
N SER A 506 27.84 -5.52 13.63
CA SER A 506 27.02 -4.32 13.52
C SER A 506 27.79 -3.16 12.88
N ARG A 507 27.10 -2.33 12.10
CA ARG A 507 27.62 -1.06 11.61
C ARG A 507 26.49 -0.06 11.52
N ARG A 508 26.75 1.19 11.90
CA ARG A 508 25.82 2.26 11.61
C ARG A 508 25.73 2.55 10.12
N ALA A 509 24.51 2.62 9.62
CA ALA A 509 24.22 3.14 8.29
C ALA A 509 24.45 4.65 8.23
N ASP A 510 24.42 5.16 7.00
CA ASP A 510 24.39 6.59 6.76
C ASP A 510 23.12 7.24 7.29
N LYS A 511 23.12 8.58 7.25
CA LYS A 511 22.07 9.39 7.85
C LYS A 511 20.74 9.17 7.11
N MET A 512 19.76 8.65 7.83
CA MET A 512 18.36 8.42 7.38
C MET A 512 17.41 9.34 8.15
N LYS A 513 16.17 9.46 7.71
CA LYS A 513 15.11 10.17 8.45
C LYS A 513 14.04 9.18 8.89
N PHE A 514 13.82 9.08 10.20
CA PHE A 514 12.74 8.26 10.76
C PHE A 514 11.58 9.15 11.19
N LEU A 515 10.34 8.76 10.89
CA LEU A 515 9.15 9.56 11.17
C LEU A 515 9.02 10.00 12.63
N LYS A 516 9.43 9.17 13.58
CA LYS A 516 9.37 9.43 15.03
C LYS A 516 7.98 9.96 15.44
N GLU A 517 7.89 11.15 16.03
CA GLU A 517 6.60 11.72 16.46
C GLU A 517 5.75 12.22 15.28
N ASP A 518 6.35 12.51 14.12
CA ASP A 518 5.66 13.00 12.93
C ASP A 518 4.77 11.91 12.32
N TYR A 519 5.01 10.64 12.63
CA TYR A 519 4.14 9.51 12.26
C TYR A 519 2.70 9.76 12.71
N PHE A 520 2.47 10.17 13.96
CA PHE A 520 1.12 10.41 14.45
C PHE A 520 0.46 11.59 13.73
N GLY A 521 1.23 12.66 13.47
CA GLY A 521 0.77 13.80 12.70
C GLY A 521 0.31 13.41 11.29
N LEU A 522 1.10 12.58 10.60
CA LEU A 522 0.77 12.04 9.29
C LEU A 522 -0.53 11.23 9.32
N ILE A 523 -0.66 10.29 10.26
CA ILE A 523 -1.83 9.42 10.39
C ILE A 523 -3.10 10.21 10.73
N TYR A 524 -3.03 11.17 11.66
CA TYR A 524 -4.18 12.02 11.98
C TYR A 524 -4.61 12.86 10.79
N THR A 525 -3.65 13.40 10.04
CA THR A 525 -3.92 14.23 8.87
C THR A 525 -4.61 13.42 7.76
N ILE A 526 -4.09 12.23 7.45
CA ILE A 526 -4.74 11.29 6.52
C ILE A 526 -6.18 11.00 6.93
N ASN A 527 -6.41 10.68 8.22
CA ASN A 527 -7.74 10.35 8.74
C ASN A 527 -8.75 11.49 8.65
N ILE A 528 -8.33 12.73 8.92
CA ILE A 528 -9.19 13.92 8.77
C ILE A 528 -9.63 14.07 7.30
N LEU A 529 -8.75 13.79 6.35
CA LEU A 529 -9.00 14.05 4.93
C LEU A 529 -9.88 13.02 4.25
N VAL A 530 -9.70 11.75 4.57
CA VAL A 530 -10.63 10.71 4.10
C VAL A 530 -12.07 11.03 4.52
N ARG A 531 -12.25 11.81 5.59
CA ARG A 531 -13.57 12.30 6.04
C ARG A 531 -13.97 13.65 5.42
N LEU A 532 -13.04 14.60 5.28
CA LEU A 532 -13.33 15.97 4.82
C LEU A 532 -13.71 16.01 3.34
N ILE A 533 -13.12 15.16 2.50
CA ILE A 533 -13.40 15.10 1.07
C ILE A 533 -14.86 14.67 0.79
N PRO A 534 -15.37 13.53 1.32
CA PRO A 534 -16.79 13.17 1.17
C PRO A 534 -17.74 14.23 1.73
N VAL A 535 -17.41 14.85 2.87
CA VAL A 535 -18.24 15.92 3.44
C VAL A 535 -18.33 17.12 2.50
N SER A 536 -17.21 17.53 1.90
CA SER A 536 -17.18 18.62 0.92
C SER A 536 -18.03 18.32 -0.31
N LEU A 537 -17.98 17.08 -0.81
CA LEU A 537 -18.84 16.62 -1.91
C LEU A 537 -20.31 16.69 -1.50
N VAL A 538 -20.69 16.18 -0.33
CA VAL A 538 -22.07 16.25 0.19
C VAL A 538 -22.56 17.69 0.26
N VAL A 539 -21.76 18.62 0.77
CA VAL A 539 -22.11 20.05 0.84
C VAL A 539 -22.32 20.64 -0.56
N ILE A 540 -21.44 20.34 -1.52
CA ILE A 540 -21.60 20.78 -2.92
C ILE A 540 -22.91 20.24 -3.51
N TYR A 541 -23.21 18.95 -3.32
CA TYR A 541 -24.44 18.35 -3.83
C TYR A 541 -25.70 18.92 -3.17
N ILE A 542 -25.68 19.21 -1.85
CA ILE A 542 -26.78 19.90 -1.18
C ILE A 542 -26.99 21.30 -1.77
N ALA A 543 -25.91 22.06 -1.98
CA ALA A 543 -25.99 23.38 -2.61
C ALA A 543 -26.54 23.32 -4.04
N LEU A 544 -26.15 22.32 -4.82
CA LEU A 544 -26.66 22.09 -6.17
C LEU A 544 -28.14 21.67 -6.15
N ILE A 545 -28.56 20.83 -5.21
CA ILE A 545 -29.98 20.46 -5.04
C ILE A 545 -30.82 21.68 -4.63
N MET A 546 -30.32 22.52 -3.71
CA MET A 546 -30.99 23.77 -3.36
C MET A 546 -31.07 24.75 -4.53
N TRP A 547 -30.16 24.67 -5.50
CA TRP A 547 -30.23 25.47 -6.74
C TRP A 547 -31.26 24.93 -7.74
N LEU A 548 -31.61 23.64 -7.65
CA LEU A 548 -32.67 23.02 -8.46
C LEU A 548 -34.09 23.37 -7.96
N ILE A 549 -34.25 23.58 -6.65
CA ILE A 549 -35.50 24.00 -5.99
C ILE A 549 -35.68 25.51 -6.14
#